data_AF-A0A962HC68-F1
#
_entry.id   AF-A0A962HC68-F1
#
_cell.length_a   1.000
_cell.length_b   1.000
_cell.length_c   1.000
_cell.angle_alpha   90.00
_cell.angle_beta   90.00
_cell.angle_gamma   90.00
#
_symmetry.space_group_name_H-M   'P 1'
#
loop_
_entity.id
_entity.type
_entity.pdbx_description
1 polymer ?
#
loop_
_entity_poly.entity_id
_entity_poly.type
_entity_poly.pdbx_seq_one_letter_code
_entity_poly.pdbx_strand_id
1 'polypeptide(L)'
;EAARAQLRAAVDLHYLAPGDCLLEAGQPSEKVYVILKGRVQAVQIRAEVEQHFADYGPGDVLGALAVIMGRARYRYVALEDTLCHVIAATEFKALIEAHPRFAAWFHAGLSAKRKLLAEQQAPEELGRLMLTRAGQAQLAPALFVDPATSLAECVRLMRSRHVSCLLVGERGDPAIATRTDILYALALAGAGPDAPVGPLARKPLIAVEAHAVLFQALVRMTRHRVERVVVREEGRILGTLGLTEVLSHYSSHSHLIGMRLERAESIEEIAEAGRGLTELVATLHAQGAKMSYLMELVSALNSRLMARVFEQLLPRELHSKVCLLVLGSEGRSEQLLKTDQDNALILADDLDWPGLEDFAAQFSAALAQLGYPPCPGKVMVNNPKWRLPQRAWRERLIRAADDYDSNAMLELAITVDARPIAGNAGLFEPVAEQIHSLGRNDALMRQFAAPALNFHTPLTLFGKVKTDEHGLDIKKGGIFPIVQGLRALALKSGIAETNSFRRAELLVDAGVLHPSDASDVQQALSVFMRLRLGDQLRRLRQGQAIDNHIDVRALRTLDRELLRDALRIVNQFKDSLSERFKLSGL
;
A
#
# COMPACT_ATOMS: atom_id res chain seq x y z
N GLU A 1 -26.55 -11.58 26.26
CA GLU A 1 -27.88 -12.18 25.99
C GLU A 1 -29.04 -11.25 26.28
N ALA A 2 -29.04 -10.47 27.36
CA ALA A 2 -30.10 -9.52 27.69
C ALA A 2 -30.52 -8.60 26.51
N ALA A 3 -29.57 -7.98 25.81
CA ALA A 3 -29.85 -7.14 24.64
C ALA A 3 -30.52 -7.89 23.47
N ARG A 4 -30.21 -9.18 23.29
CA ARG A 4 -30.87 -10.01 22.26
C ARG A 4 -32.30 -10.34 22.66
N ALA A 5 -32.56 -10.57 23.95
CA ALA A 5 -33.91 -10.78 24.46
C ALA A 5 -34.76 -9.52 24.34
N GLN A 6 -34.19 -8.35 24.67
CA GLN A 6 -34.82 -7.05 24.49
C GLN A 6 -35.17 -6.77 23.02
N LEU A 7 -34.21 -6.97 22.10
CA LEU A 7 -34.48 -6.80 20.68
C LEU A 7 -35.56 -7.77 20.17
N ARG A 8 -35.53 -9.05 20.58
CA ARG A 8 -36.57 -10.01 20.20
C ARG A 8 -37.97 -9.63 20.69
N ALA A 9 -38.07 -8.97 21.84
CA ALA A 9 -39.35 -8.51 22.39
C ALA A 9 -39.88 -7.24 21.70
N ALA A 10 -39.01 -6.49 21.02
CA ALA A 10 -39.33 -5.20 20.40
C ALA A 10 -39.40 -5.24 18.87
N VAL A 11 -39.30 -6.43 18.27
CA VAL A 11 -39.34 -6.61 16.82
C VAL A 11 -40.75 -6.98 16.37
N ASP A 12 -41.31 -6.19 15.47
CA ASP A 12 -42.58 -6.46 14.81
C ASP A 12 -42.39 -7.15 13.45
N LEU A 13 -43.49 -7.65 12.87
CA LEU A 13 -43.54 -8.14 11.50
C LEU A 13 -44.25 -7.12 10.61
N HIS A 14 -43.70 -6.91 9.42
CA HIS A 14 -44.29 -6.05 8.41
C HIS A 14 -44.31 -6.75 7.07
N TYR A 15 -45.49 -6.77 6.45
CA TYR A 15 -45.72 -7.35 5.14
C TYR A 15 -45.88 -6.23 4.11
N LEU A 16 -45.30 -6.44 2.93
CA LEU A 16 -45.33 -5.53 1.78
C LEU A 16 -45.75 -6.33 0.55
N ALA A 17 -46.73 -5.81 -0.17
CA ALA A 17 -47.12 -6.33 -1.47
C ALA A 17 -46.15 -5.86 -2.57
N PRO A 18 -46.09 -6.53 -3.73
CA PRO A 18 -45.32 -6.06 -4.87
C PRO A 18 -45.72 -4.63 -5.26
N GLY A 19 -44.73 -3.73 -5.39
CA GLY A 19 -44.92 -2.31 -5.68
C GLY A 19 -44.99 -1.40 -4.45
N ASP A 20 -45.11 -1.95 -3.24
CA ASP A 20 -45.15 -1.14 -2.01
C ASP A 20 -43.80 -0.47 -1.76
N CYS A 21 -43.83 0.83 -1.48
CA CYS A 21 -42.64 1.59 -1.13
C CYS A 21 -42.33 1.46 0.37
N LEU A 22 -41.14 0.95 0.66
CA LEU A 22 -40.63 0.80 2.03
C LEU A 22 -40.05 2.11 2.57
N LEU A 23 -39.30 2.83 1.73
CA LEU A 23 -38.60 4.07 2.09
C LEU A 23 -38.47 4.95 0.85
N GLU A 24 -38.76 6.23 1.01
CA GLU A 24 -38.64 7.20 -0.08
C GLU A 24 -37.28 7.91 -0.02
N ALA A 25 -36.67 8.18 -1.18
CA ALA A 25 -35.36 8.83 -1.22
C ALA A 25 -35.39 10.22 -0.58
N GLY A 26 -34.40 10.54 0.24
CA GLY A 26 -34.30 11.83 0.95
C GLY A 26 -35.11 11.93 2.24
N GLN A 27 -36.03 11.00 2.51
CA GLN A 27 -36.86 11.03 3.71
C GLN A 27 -36.19 10.33 4.90
N PRO A 28 -36.40 10.79 6.15
CA PRO A 28 -35.98 10.06 7.33
C PRO A 28 -36.69 8.70 7.43
N SER A 29 -36.07 7.75 8.14
CA SER A 29 -36.76 6.52 8.51
C SER A 29 -37.01 6.49 10.01
N GLU A 30 -38.22 6.10 10.40
CA GLU A 30 -38.58 5.80 11.79
C GLU A 30 -38.38 4.32 12.14
N LYS A 31 -37.95 3.51 11.17
CA LYS A 31 -37.89 2.05 11.26
C LYS A 31 -36.63 1.49 10.60
N VAL A 32 -36.14 0.38 11.12
CA VAL A 32 -35.12 -0.45 10.50
C VAL A 32 -35.76 -1.78 10.14
N TYR A 33 -35.53 -2.24 8.92
CA TYR A 33 -36.16 -3.43 8.38
C TYR A 33 -35.11 -4.51 8.17
N VAL A 34 -35.40 -5.75 8.57
CA VAL A 34 -34.60 -6.92 8.24
C VAL A 34 -35.46 -7.85 7.41
N ILE A 35 -35.08 -8.09 6.16
CA ILE A 35 -35.89 -8.90 5.25
C ILE A 35 -35.86 -10.35 5.72
N LEU A 36 -37.03 -10.97 5.88
CA LEU A 36 -37.19 -12.38 6.21
C LEU A 36 -37.45 -13.22 4.96
N LYS A 37 -38.31 -12.72 4.09
CA LYS A 37 -38.75 -13.37 2.85
C LYS A 37 -39.13 -12.30 1.84
N GLY A 38 -38.99 -12.59 0.56
CA GLY A 38 -39.27 -11.63 -0.52
C GLY A 38 -38.06 -10.79 -0.93
N ARG A 39 -38.29 -9.77 -1.74
CA ARG A 39 -37.27 -8.93 -2.35
C ARG A 39 -37.68 -7.47 -2.41
N VAL A 40 -36.73 -6.60 -2.12
CA VAL A 40 -36.88 -5.14 -2.19
C VAL A 40 -35.84 -4.57 -3.13
N GLN A 41 -36.23 -3.67 -4.01
CA GLN A 41 -35.37 -2.95 -4.94
C GLN A 41 -35.09 -1.53 -4.44
N ALA A 42 -33.84 -1.12 -4.40
CA ALA A 42 -33.46 0.29 -4.34
C ALA A 42 -33.40 0.89 -5.73
N VAL A 43 -34.00 2.06 -5.87
CA VAL A 43 -34.07 2.86 -7.08
C VAL A 43 -33.47 4.23 -6.79
N GLN A 44 -32.62 4.70 -7.69
CA GLN A 44 -32.08 6.05 -7.66
C GLN A 44 -32.82 6.90 -8.70
N ILE A 45 -33.41 8.00 -8.25
CA ILE A 45 -34.05 8.96 -9.15
C ILE A 45 -33.01 10.00 -9.56
N ARG A 46 -32.65 10.06 -10.85
CA ARG A 46 -31.78 11.09 -11.43
C ARG A 46 -32.46 11.68 -12.67
N ALA A 47 -32.62 13.01 -12.69
CA ALA A 47 -33.22 13.73 -13.81
C ALA A 47 -34.55 13.10 -14.30
N GLU A 48 -35.44 12.78 -13.36
CA GLU A 48 -36.77 12.15 -13.59
C GLU A 48 -36.74 10.73 -14.18
N VAL A 49 -35.57 10.10 -14.31
CA VAL A 49 -35.43 8.69 -14.69
C VAL A 49 -35.16 7.84 -13.45
N GLU A 50 -35.97 6.80 -13.25
CA GLU A 50 -35.73 5.77 -12.26
C GLU A 50 -34.64 4.81 -12.75
N GLN A 51 -33.47 4.84 -12.10
CA GLN A 51 -32.39 3.90 -12.34
C GLN A 51 -32.34 2.88 -11.22
N HIS A 52 -32.38 1.60 -11.57
CA HIS A 52 -32.17 0.52 -10.62
C HIS A 52 -30.79 0.63 -9.97
N PHE A 53 -30.75 0.64 -8.63
CA PHE A 53 -29.51 0.73 -7.87
C PHE A 53 -29.08 -0.62 -7.25
N ALA A 54 -29.99 -1.34 -6.60
CA ALA A 54 -29.68 -2.61 -5.94
C ALA A 54 -30.93 -3.41 -5.60
N ASP A 55 -30.85 -4.73 -5.53
CA ASP A 55 -31.88 -5.57 -4.90
C ASP A 55 -31.39 -6.11 -3.55
N TYR A 56 -32.33 -6.31 -2.65
CA TYR A 56 -32.14 -6.79 -1.28
C TYR A 56 -33.06 -7.98 -1.05
N GLY A 57 -32.60 -8.97 -0.30
CA GLY A 57 -33.31 -10.20 0.00
C GLY A 57 -33.13 -10.66 1.45
N PRO A 58 -33.53 -11.91 1.77
CA PRO A 58 -33.53 -12.40 3.15
C PRO A 58 -32.19 -12.22 3.87
N GLY A 59 -32.23 -11.59 5.04
CA GLY A 59 -31.09 -11.25 5.88
C GLY A 59 -30.53 -9.85 5.68
N ASP A 60 -30.89 -9.15 4.60
CA ASP A 60 -30.46 -7.77 4.36
C ASP A 60 -31.19 -6.79 5.29
N VAL A 61 -30.47 -5.74 5.69
CA VAL A 61 -30.99 -4.68 6.57
C VAL A 61 -31.20 -3.38 5.80
N LEU A 62 -32.41 -2.84 5.86
CA LEU A 62 -32.82 -1.60 5.19
C LEU A 62 -33.20 -0.53 6.24
N GLY A 63 -33.09 0.74 5.87
CA GLY A 63 -33.48 1.86 6.72
C GLY A 63 -32.51 2.22 7.85
N ALA A 64 -31.58 1.33 8.24
CA ALA A 64 -30.62 1.61 9.32
C ALA A 64 -29.81 2.90 9.10
N LEU A 65 -29.28 3.11 7.89
CA LEU A 65 -28.56 4.35 7.57
C LEU A 65 -29.49 5.57 7.54
N ALA A 66 -30.75 5.41 7.15
CA ALA A 66 -31.73 6.49 7.18
C ALA A 66 -32.07 6.90 8.62
N VAL A 67 -32.11 5.95 9.55
CA VAL A 67 -32.27 6.22 11.00
C VAL A 67 -31.06 6.94 11.58
N ILE A 68 -29.84 6.56 11.15
CA ILE A 68 -28.57 7.15 11.65
C ILE A 68 -28.32 8.53 11.07
N MET A 69 -28.46 8.68 9.75
CA MET A 69 -28.12 9.89 9.00
C MET A 69 -29.30 10.85 8.84
N GLY A 70 -30.50 10.45 9.25
CA GLY A 70 -31.74 11.22 9.13
C GLY A 70 -32.34 11.26 7.73
N ARG A 71 -31.80 10.53 6.74
CA ARG A 71 -32.37 10.45 5.38
C ARG A 71 -31.97 9.17 4.64
N ALA A 72 -32.91 8.60 3.89
CA ALA A 72 -32.67 7.49 2.98
C ALA A 72 -31.97 7.96 1.70
N ARG A 73 -31.00 7.18 1.21
CA ARG A 73 -30.25 7.52 0.00
C ARG A 73 -30.99 7.17 -1.30
N TYR A 74 -31.82 6.15 -1.25
CA TYR A 74 -32.55 5.59 -2.39
C TYR A 74 -34.01 5.40 -2.02
N ARG A 75 -34.85 5.23 -3.03
CA ARG A 75 -36.21 4.76 -2.90
C ARG A 75 -36.19 3.23 -2.83
N TYR A 76 -36.87 2.61 -1.88
CA TYR A 76 -36.89 1.17 -1.70
C TYR A 76 -38.31 0.65 -1.95
N VAL A 77 -38.48 -0.29 -2.87
CA VAL A 77 -39.78 -0.79 -3.32
C VAL A 77 -39.80 -2.32 -3.31
N ALA A 78 -40.83 -2.94 -2.74
CA ALA A 78 -40.98 -4.39 -2.77
C ALA A 78 -41.21 -4.87 -4.20
N LEU A 79 -40.46 -5.88 -4.65
CA LEU A 79 -40.61 -6.49 -5.98
C LEU A 79 -41.58 -7.67 -5.97
N GLU A 80 -41.71 -8.31 -4.82
CA GLU A 80 -42.60 -9.44 -4.57
C GLU A 80 -43.12 -9.35 -3.14
N ASP A 81 -44.04 -10.25 -2.77
CA ASP A 81 -44.51 -10.40 -1.40
C ASP A 81 -43.34 -10.49 -0.42
N THR A 82 -43.15 -9.42 0.36
CA THR A 82 -41.98 -9.24 1.22
C THR A 82 -42.40 -9.16 2.67
N LEU A 83 -41.77 -9.99 3.49
CA LEU A 83 -41.93 -10.00 4.94
C LEU A 83 -40.64 -9.48 5.57
N CYS A 84 -40.76 -8.49 6.45
CA CYS A 84 -39.65 -7.91 7.19
C CYS A 84 -39.89 -8.00 8.69
N HIS A 85 -38.81 -8.19 9.44
CA HIS A 85 -38.76 -7.75 10.83
C HIS A 85 -38.58 -6.24 10.90
N VAL A 86 -39.32 -5.58 11.77
CA VAL A 86 -39.26 -4.13 11.96
C VAL A 86 -38.74 -3.82 13.36
N ILE A 87 -37.73 -2.96 13.41
CA ILE A 87 -37.16 -2.43 14.63
C ILE A 87 -37.44 -0.93 14.64
N ALA A 88 -38.09 -0.42 15.70
CA ALA A 88 -38.32 1.01 15.86
C ALA A 88 -36.99 1.77 15.93
N ALA A 89 -36.94 2.97 15.35
CA ALA A 89 -35.74 3.81 15.34
C ALA A 89 -35.24 4.14 16.75
N THR A 90 -36.15 4.30 17.72
CA THR A 90 -35.85 4.54 19.14
C THR A 90 -35.05 3.39 19.74
N GLU A 91 -35.55 2.17 19.63
CA GLU A 91 -34.90 0.95 20.10
C GLU A 91 -33.58 0.70 19.38
N PHE A 92 -33.55 0.93 18.07
CA PHE A 92 -32.34 0.80 17.28
C PHE A 92 -31.24 1.77 17.72
N LYS A 93 -31.58 3.04 17.94
CA LYS A 93 -30.65 4.06 18.45
C LYS A 93 -30.16 3.72 19.86
N ALA A 94 -31.05 3.29 20.75
CA ALA A 94 -30.68 2.85 22.10
C ALA A 94 -29.71 1.66 22.08
N LEU A 95 -29.91 0.70 21.17
CA LEU A 95 -28.98 -0.43 20.97
C LEU A 95 -27.63 0.00 20.40
N ILE A 96 -27.60 1.00 19.52
CA ILE A 96 -26.35 1.61 19.05
C ILE A 96 -25.62 2.28 20.21
N GLU A 97 -26.29 3.11 21.00
CA GLU A 97 -25.66 3.83 22.12
C GLU A 97 -25.14 2.88 23.21
N ALA A 98 -25.91 1.86 23.57
CA ALA A 98 -25.56 0.94 24.64
C ALA A 98 -24.50 -0.11 24.26
N HIS A 99 -24.30 -0.39 22.96
CA HIS A 99 -23.44 -1.49 22.51
C HIS A 99 -22.46 -1.06 21.40
N PRO A 100 -21.22 -0.67 21.77
CA PRO A 100 -20.21 -0.20 20.82
C PRO A 100 -19.90 -1.17 19.67
N ARG A 101 -19.97 -2.49 19.89
CA ARG A 101 -19.78 -3.51 18.83
C ARG A 101 -20.95 -3.56 17.84
N PHE A 102 -22.17 -3.31 18.31
CA PHE A 102 -23.38 -3.22 17.47
C PHE A 102 -23.39 -1.89 16.70
N ALA A 103 -23.08 -0.79 17.36
CA ALA A 103 -22.83 0.50 16.72
C ALA A 103 -21.78 0.41 15.60
N ALA A 104 -20.64 -0.24 15.87
CA ALA A 104 -19.56 -0.43 14.90
C ALA A 104 -19.96 -1.29 13.69
N TRP A 105 -21.00 -2.12 13.82
CA TRP A 105 -21.57 -2.89 12.70
C TRP A 105 -22.35 -1.97 11.75
N PHE A 106 -23.17 -1.05 12.28
CA PHE A 106 -24.02 -0.15 11.47
C PHE A 106 -23.31 1.13 10.99
N HIS A 107 -22.36 1.65 11.77
CA HIS A 107 -21.47 2.76 11.37
C HIS A 107 -20.35 2.31 10.41
N ALA A 108 -20.35 1.03 10.02
CA ALA A 108 -19.35 0.44 9.14
C ALA A 108 -19.35 0.96 7.70
N GLY A 109 -20.35 1.77 7.31
CA GLY A 109 -20.47 2.40 6.00
C GLY A 109 -19.39 3.47 5.75
N LEU A 110 -18.19 3.00 5.43
CA LEU A 110 -17.12 3.64 4.63
C LEU A 110 -16.40 4.90 5.12
N SER A 111 -16.99 5.83 5.88
CA SER A 111 -16.29 7.08 6.27
C SER A 111 -16.00 7.19 7.78
N ALA A 112 -17.01 7.00 8.63
CA ALA A 112 -16.84 7.10 10.08
C ALA A 112 -15.93 6.01 10.66
N LYS A 113 -15.92 4.81 10.05
CA LYS A 113 -15.09 3.68 10.47
C LYS A 113 -13.59 3.96 10.35
N ARG A 114 -13.16 4.81 9.42
CA ARG A 114 -11.73 5.16 9.28
C ARG A 114 -11.27 6.12 10.38
N LYS A 115 -12.15 7.02 10.83
CA LYS A 115 -11.85 7.98 11.91
C LYS A 115 -11.89 7.31 13.28
N LEU A 116 -12.89 6.47 13.54
CA LEU A 116 -12.98 5.72 14.80
C LEU A 116 -11.99 4.56 14.90
N LEU A 117 -11.61 3.91 13.79
CA LEU A 117 -10.48 2.96 13.80
C LEU A 117 -9.13 3.68 13.83
N ALA A 118 -8.99 4.90 13.29
CA ALA A 118 -7.78 5.70 13.52
C ALA A 118 -7.69 6.23 14.96
N GLU A 119 -8.82 6.51 15.61
CA GLU A 119 -8.90 6.98 17.00
C GLU A 119 -8.85 5.85 18.03
N GLN A 120 -9.24 4.62 17.68
CA GLN A 120 -9.14 3.43 18.56
C GLN A 120 -8.01 2.46 18.20
N GLN A 121 -7.37 2.62 17.03
CA GLN A 121 -6.22 1.82 16.60
C GLN A 121 -5.12 2.73 16.04
N ALA A 122 -4.52 3.54 16.90
CA ALA A 122 -3.07 3.76 16.91
C ALA A 122 -2.60 4.42 18.24
N PRO A 123 -1.60 3.87 18.94
CA PRO A 123 -1.21 2.46 18.88
C PRO A 123 -0.77 1.86 20.25
N GLU A 124 -0.74 0.53 20.34
CA GLU A 124 0.07 -0.20 21.34
C GLU A 124 1.55 0.28 21.40
N GLU A 125 2.01 1.03 20.40
CA GLU A 125 3.34 1.64 20.34
C GLU A 125 3.50 2.89 21.23
N LEU A 126 2.45 3.71 21.43
CA LEU A 126 2.51 4.77 22.47
C LEU A 126 2.53 4.11 23.85
N GLY A 127 1.80 3.01 24.03
CA GLY A 127 1.82 2.19 25.25
C GLY A 127 3.21 1.63 25.57
N ARG A 128 4.00 1.21 24.57
CA ARG A 128 5.40 0.79 24.77
C ARG A 128 6.33 1.95 25.09
N LEU A 129 6.17 3.12 24.46
CA LEU A 129 6.92 4.33 24.84
C LEU A 129 6.64 4.77 26.29
N MET A 130 5.44 4.48 26.80
CA MET A 130 5.05 4.74 28.21
C MET A 130 5.64 3.74 29.20
N LEU A 131 6.21 2.61 28.74
CA LEU A 131 6.69 1.52 29.59
C LEU A 131 8.20 1.21 29.46
N THR A 132 8.81 1.42 28.28
CA THR A 132 10.22 1.13 28.02
C THR A 132 11.13 2.23 28.58
N ARG A 133 12.18 1.83 29.32
CA ARG A 133 13.15 2.76 29.93
C ARG A 133 14.26 3.16 28.94
N ALA A 134 14.77 4.39 29.06
CA ALA A 134 15.77 4.96 28.16
C ALA A 134 17.10 4.18 28.15
N GLY A 135 17.50 3.60 29.28
CA GLY A 135 18.69 2.73 29.38
C GLY A 135 18.53 1.37 28.71
N GLN A 136 17.29 0.95 28.41
CA GLN A 136 17.00 -0.26 27.64
C GLN A 136 17.03 0.00 26.13
N ALA A 137 17.19 1.26 25.72
CA ALA A 137 17.29 1.60 24.31
C ALA A 137 18.69 1.34 23.74
N GLN A 138 18.77 1.18 22.41
CA GLN A 138 20.06 1.09 21.75
C GLN A 138 20.66 2.50 21.69
N LEU A 139 21.58 2.79 22.60
CA LEU A 139 22.22 4.09 22.67
C LEU A 139 23.36 4.19 21.66
N ALA A 140 23.48 5.34 21.00
CA ALA A 140 24.68 5.68 20.27
C ALA A 140 25.82 5.97 21.28
N PRO A 141 27.04 5.46 21.04
CA PRO A 141 28.15 5.61 21.97
C PRO A 141 28.46 7.09 22.23
N ALA A 142 28.66 7.43 23.50
CA ALA A 142 29.10 8.76 23.90
C ALA A 142 30.59 8.94 23.57
N LEU A 143 30.87 9.62 22.45
CA LEU A 143 32.24 9.95 22.05
C LEU A 143 32.63 11.31 22.58
N PHE A 144 33.73 11.34 23.32
CA PHE A 144 34.30 12.55 23.90
C PHE A 144 35.46 13.03 23.04
N VAL A 145 35.48 14.32 22.75
CA VAL A 145 36.56 14.99 22.03
C VAL A 145 37.03 16.23 22.78
N ASP A 146 38.28 16.60 22.55
CA ASP A 146 38.85 17.83 23.10
C ASP A 146 38.23 19.06 22.41
N PRO A 147 37.96 20.18 23.10
CA PRO A 147 37.47 21.41 22.47
C PRO A 147 38.35 21.91 21.31
N ALA A 148 39.65 21.60 21.31
CA ALA A 148 40.59 21.93 20.24
C ALA A 148 40.57 20.96 19.06
N THR A 149 39.80 19.85 19.12
CA THR A 149 39.67 18.91 17.98
C THR A 149 39.08 19.63 16.77
N SER A 150 39.67 19.41 15.60
CA SER A 150 39.26 20.10 14.37
C SER A 150 37.92 19.59 13.83
N LEU A 151 37.19 20.44 13.11
CA LEU A 151 35.93 20.07 12.47
C LEU A 151 36.09 18.87 11.52
N ALA A 152 37.20 18.82 10.77
CA ALA A 152 37.52 17.70 9.88
C ALA A 152 37.67 16.37 10.64
N GLU A 153 38.39 16.38 11.76
CA GLU A 153 38.56 15.19 12.60
C GLU A 153 37.23 14.80 13.27
N CYS A 154 36.44 15.78 13.72
CA CYS A 154 35.10 15.54 14.24
C CYS A 154 34.20 14.82 13.20
N VAL A 155 34.19 15.26 11.94
CA VAL A 155 33.43 14.60 10.87
C VAL A 155 33.97 13.18 10.59
N ARG A 156 35.28 12.99 10.60
CA ARG A 156 35.93 11.68 10.41
C ARG A 156 35.56 10.70 11.54
N LEU A 157 35.58 11.17 12.79
CA LEU A 157 35.15 10.40 13.96
C LEU A 157 33.66 10.06 13.90
N MET A 158 32.80 11.03 13.57
CA MET A 158 31.37 10.80 13.38
C MET A 158 31.09 9.75 12.30
N ARG A 159 31.82 9.80 11.18
CA ARG A 159 31.66 8.83 10.08
C ARG A 159 32.15 7.43 10.45
N SER A 160 33.36 7.33 11.01
CA SER A 160 33.98 6.03 11.35
C SER A 160 33.30 5.31 12.50
N ARG A 161 32.69 6.06 13.43
CA ARG A 161 31.97 5.50 14.58
C ARG A 161 30.45 5.51 14.42
N HIS A 162 29.97 5.89 13.23
CA HIS A 162 28.55 5.97 12.88
C HIS A 162 27.69 6.77 13.89
N VAL A 163 28.22 7.89 14.40
CA VAL A 163 27.48 8.79 15.29
C VAL A 163 27.13 10.12 14.61
N SER A 164 26.13 10.81 15.13
CA SER A 164 25.64 12.10 14.61
C SER A 164 25.98 13.29 15.50
N CYS A 165 26.59 13.06 16.67
CA CYS A 165 27.07 14.10 17.57
C CYS A 165 28.37 13.67 18.28
N LEU A 166 29.04 14.64 18.90
CA LEU A 166 30.17 14.45 19.80
C LEU A 166 29.91 15.21 21.10
N LEU A 167 30.41 14.65 22.20
CA LEU A 167 30.51 15.34 23.48
C LEU A 167 31.87 16.03 23.56
N VAL A 168 31.87 17.33 23.86
CA VAL A 168 33.06 18.18 23.80
C VAL A 168 33.46 18.61 25.20
N GLY A 169 34.71 18.36 25.59
CA GLY A 169 35.26 18.70 26.91
C GLY A 169 35.21 17.56 27.94
N GLU A 170 35.32 17.92 29.21
CA GLU A 170 35.49 16.95 30.31
C GLU A 170 34.25 16.07 30.53
N ARG A 171 34.47 14.84 31.00
CA ARG A 171 33.42 13.83 31.18
C ARG A 171 32.34 14.20 32.21
N GLY A 172 32.66 15.07 33.18
CA GLY A 172 31.74 15.48 34.24
C GLY A 172 30.66 16.46 33.77
N ASP A 173 31.02 17.41 32.91
CA ASP A 173 30.11 18.42 32.35
C ASP A 173 30.45 18.77 30.89
N PRO A 174 30.25 17.81 29.97
CA PRO A 174 30.58 18.02 28.56
C PRO A 174 29.57 18.96 27.89
N ALA A 175 29.96 19.57 26.78
CA ALA A 175 29.06 20.22 25.83
C ALA A 175 28.71 19.26 24.67
N ILE A 176 27.77 19.59 23.80
CA ILE A 176 27.43 18.76 22.62
C ILE A 176 27.60 19.54 21.32
N ALA A 177 28.22 18.91 20.32
CA ALA A 177 28.28 19.41 18.95
C ALA A 177 27.68 18.38 17.99
N THR A 178 26.76 18.80 17.13
CA THR A 178 26.08 17.90 16.17
C THR A 178 26.65 18.02 14.77
N ARG A 179 26.35 17.03 13.93
CA ARG A 179 26.66 17.08 12.49
C ARG A 179 26.13 18.34 11.82
N THR A 180 24.93 18.79 12.20
CA THR A 180 24.32 20.01 11.66
C THR A 180 25.06 21.27 12.11
N ASP A 181 25.50 21.35 13.37
CA ASP A 181 26.31 22.48 13.86
C ASP A 181 27.61 22.59 13.06
N ILE A 182 28.28 21.46 12.80
CA ILE A 182 29.51 21.43 12.00
C ILE A 182 29.24 21.80 10.54
N LEU A 183 28.16 21.26 9.94
CA LEU A 183 27.78 21.59 8.57
C LEU A 183 27.52 23.09 8.41
N TYR A 184 26.78 23.70 9.34
CA TYR A 184 26.49 25.13 9.29
C TYR A 184 27.75 25.97 9.53
N ALA A 185 28.65 25.54 10.41
CA ALA A 185 29.93 26.21 10.60
C ALA A 185 30.75 26.24 9.30
N LEU A 186 30.86 25.11 8.61
CA LEU A 186 31.62 24.99 7.35
C LEU A 186 30.93 25.71 6.18
N ALA A 187 29.63 25.52 6.02
CA ALA A 187 28.91 25.94 4.81
C ALA A 187 28.32 27.35 4.90
N LEU A 188 27.91 27.81 6.09
CA LEU A 188 27.22 29.09 6.27
C LEU A 188 28.08 30.12 6.99
N ALA A 189 28.87 29.71 7.98
CA ALA A 189 29.74 30.61 8.74
C ALA A 189 31.17 30.71 8.18
N GLY A 190 31.50 29.95 7.14
CA GLY A 190 32.81 30.00 6.46
C GLY A 190 33.98 29.49 7.32
N ALA A 191 33.73 28.68 8.35
CA ALA A 191 34.78 28.09 9.15
C ALA A 191 35.64 27.12 8.31
N GLY A 192 36.96 27.18 8.49
CA GLY A 192 37.87 26.23 7.86
C GLY A 192 37.78 24.81 8.46
N PRO A 193 38.15 23.75 7.72
CA PRO A 193 38.15 22.38 8.23
C PRO A 193 39.00 22.16 9.49
N ASP A 194 40.04 22.98 9.68
CA ASP A 194 40.96 22.94 10.82
C ASP A 194 40.48 23.72 12.04
N ALA A 195 39.33 24.41 11.94
CA ALA A 195 38.77 25.17 13.05
C ALA A 195 38.42 24.25 14.25
N PRO A 196 38.57 24.72 15.50
CA PRO A 196 38.24 23.92 16.68
C PRO A 196 36.72 23.74 16.84
N VAL A 197 36.29 22.60 17.39
CA VAL A 197 34.87 22.30 17.63
C VAL A 197 34.29 23.00 18.86
N GLY A 198 35.14 23.42 19.82
CA GLY A 198 34.74 24.06 21.08
C GLY A 198 33.71 25.18 20.94
N PRO A 199 33.90 26.18 20.04
CA PRO A 199 32.94 27.27 19.83
C PRO A 199 31.57 26.84 19.32
N LEU A 200 31.45 25.65 18.71
CA LEU A 200 30.18 25.11 18.21
C LEU A 200 29.43 24.30 19.28
N ALA A 201 30.11 23.89 20.35
CA ALA A 201 29.55 23.00 21.35
C ALA A 201 28.59 23.76 22.28
N ARG A 202 27.38 23.22 22.45
CA ARG A 202 26.30 23.87 23.19
C ARG A 202 26.13 23.29 24.60
N LYS A 203 25.76 24.18 25.53
CA LYS A 203 25.34 23.88 26.92
C LYS A 203 24.00 24.58 27.23
N PRO A 204 23.22 24.10 28.21
CA PRO A 204 23.42 22.86 28.99
C PRO A 204 23.08 21.61 28.16
N LEU A 205 23.61 20.45 28.57
CA LEU A 205 23.21 19.18 27.97
C LEU A 205 21.78 18.84 28.35
N ILE A 206 20.97 18.56 27.33
CA ILE A 206 19.64 18.01 27.53
C ILE A 206 19.79 16.50 27.77
N ALA A 207 19.46 16.06 28.98
CA ALA A 207 19.63 14.67 29.40
C ALA A 207 18.34 14.05 29.94
N VAL A 208 18.31 12.72 29.98
CA VAL A 208 17.31 11.88 30.64
C VAL A 208 18.01 10.81 31.46
N GLU A 209 17.38 10.38 32.55
CA GLU A 209 17.87 9.26 33.35
C GLU A 209 17.59 7.93 32.65
N ALA A 210 18.45 6.93 32.83
CA ALA A 210 18.34 5.61 32.22
C ALA A 210 17.05 4.89 32.63
N HIS A 211 16.52 5.18 33.82
CA HIS A 211 15.25 4.65 34.30
C HIS A 211 14.01 5.40 33.80
N ALA A 212 14.18 6.58 33.17
CA ALA A 212 13.10 7.36 32.58
C ALA A 212 12.51 6.62 31.38
N VAL A 213 11.20 6.76 31.14
CA VAL A 213 10.56 6.11 30.00
C VAL A 213 10.87 6.85 28.69
N LEU A 214 10.91 6.15 27.56
CA LEU A 214 11.25 6.72 26.25
C LEU A 214 10.32 7.89 25.85
N PHE A 215 9.05 7.84 26.25
CA PHE A 215 8.14 8.97 26.08
C PHE A 215 8.67 10.26 26.72
N GLN A 216 9.29 10.18 27.90
CA GLN A 216 9.88 11.35 28.55
C GLN A 216 11.06 11.92 27.76
N ALA A 217 11.83 11.07 27.07
CA ALA A 217 12.88 11.53 26.15
C ALA A 217 12.31 12.31 24.96
N LEU A 218 11.21 11.84 24.35
CA LEU A 218 10.51 12.57 23.28
C LEU A 218 9.95 13.92 23.75
N VAL A 219 9.33 13.95 24.93
CA VAL A 219 8.84 15.19 25.53
C VAL A 219 9.99 16.17 25.76
N ARG A 220 11.15 15.67 26.22
CA ARG A 220 12.36 16.48 26.44
C ARG A 220 12.90 17.03 25.12
N MET A 221 13.03 16.19 24.10
CA MET A 221 13.43 16.57 22.74
C MET A 221 12.54 17.67 22.18
N THR A 222 11.22 17.47 22.26
CA THR A 222 10.21 18.40 21.76
C THR A 222 10.27 19.75 22.50
N ARG A 223 10.29 19.72 23.84
CA ARG A 223 10.31 20.94 24.67
C ARG A 223 11.55 21.79 24.43
N HIS A 224 12.70 21.14 24.24
CA HIS A 224 13.98 21.82 24.04
C HIS A 224 14.32 22.04 22.56
N ARG A 225 13.45 21.60 21.63
CA ARG A 225 13.65 21.66 20.18
C ARG A 225 14.98 21.04 19.75
N VAL A 226 15.30 19.88 20.32
CA VAL A 226 16.49 19.09 20.00
C VAL A 226 16.07 17.70 19.54
N GLU A 227 16.78 17.13 18.59
CA GLU A 227 16.47 15.78 18.09
C GLU A 227 17.11 14.67 18.92
N ARG A 228 17.89 15.03 19.96
CA ARG A 228 18.70 14.09 20.72
C ARG A 228 18.88 14.49 22.17
N VAL A 229 19.05 13.50 23.04
CA VAL A 229 19.34 13.66 24.47
C VAL A 229 20.48 12.76 24.91
N VAL A 230 21.14 13.15 26.01
CA VAL A 230 22.13 12.31 26.69
C VAL A 230 21.42 11.40 27.68
N VAL A 231 21.79 10.12 27.75
CA VAL A 231 21.24 9.19 28.73
C VAL A 231 22.24 9.03 29.88
N ARG A 232 21.78 9.28 31.11
CA ARG A 232 22.59 9.23 32.33
C ARG A 232 22.13 8.14 33.28
N GLU A 233 23.04 7.56 34.03
CA GLU A 233 22.76 6.67 35.16
C GLU A 233 23.74 7.01 36.29
N GLU A 234 23.21 7.36 37.47
CA GLU A 234 24.02 7.71 38.64
C GLU A 234 25.11 8.77 38.36
N GLY A 235 24.77 9.77 37.53
CA GLY A 235 25.68 10.84 37.13
C GLY A 235 26.68 10.49 36.02
N ARG A 236 26.71 9.25 35.54
CA ARG A 236 27.54 8.81 34.41
C ARG A 236 26.77 8.88 33.10
N ILE A 237 27.45 9.28 32.03
CA ILE A 237 26.86 9.27 30.67
C ILE A 237 27.02 7.87 30.08
N LEU A 238 25.90 7.20 29.83
CA LEU A 238 25.87 5.88 29.18
C LEU A 238 26.00 6.00 27.66
N GLY A 239 25.41 7.04 27.10
CA GLY A 239 25.33 7.21 25.65
C GLY A 239 24.40 8.35 25.27
N THR A 240 24.04 8.38 24.01
CA THR A 240 23.12 9.37 23.45
C THR A 240 21.97 8.69 22.74
N LEU A 241 20.78 9.28 22.85
CA LEU A 241 19.54 8.77 22.31
C LEU A 241 18.95 9.83 21.39
N GLY A 242 18.81 9.53 20.10
CA GLY A 242 18.20 10.42 19.12
C GLY A 242 16.78 10.01 18.77
N LEU A 243 16.08 10.87 18.05
CA LEU A 243 14.73 10.62 17.58
C LEU A 243 14.68 9.36 16.72
N THR A 244 15.69 9.10 15.88
CA THR A 244 15.77 7.87 15.08
C THR A 244 15.89 6.61 15.94
N GLU A 245 16.63 6.63 17.05
CA GLU A 245 16.77 5.50 17.97
C GLU A 245 15.52 5.30 18.85
N VAL A 246 14.83 6.40 19.22
CA VAL A 246 13.51 6.29 19.86
C VAL A 246 12.48 5.71 18.88
N LEU A 247 12.53 6.16 17.63
CA LEU A 247 11.70 5.62 16.55
C LEU A 247 12.14 4.22 16.13
N SER A 248 13.38 3.78 16.36
CA SER A 248 13.82 2.41 16.07
C SER A 248 13.30 1.42 17.12
N HIS A 249 13.10 1.86 18.37
CA HIS A 249 12.33 1.10 19.37
C HIS A 249 10.84 0.98 19.01
N TYR A 250 10.34 1.95 18.26
CA TYR A 250 9.02 1.94 17.62
C TYR A 250 9.02 1.11 16.31
N SER A 251 10.14 1.04 15.57
CA SER A 251 10.23 0.46 14.24
C SER A 251 10.58 -1.03 14.22
N SER A 252 9.54 -1.86 14.26
CA SER A 252 9.19 -2.92 13.27
C SER A 252 10.27 -3.88 12.74
N HIS A 253 9.96 -5.19 12.67
CA HIS A 253 10.72 -6.22 11.96
C HIS A 253 11.22 -5.79 10.56
N SER A 254 10.56 -4.85 9.88
CA SER A 254 11.00 -4.26 8.60
C SER A 254 12.35 -3.54 8.64
N HIS A 255 12.65 -2.77 9.70
CA HIS A 255 13.92 -2.05 9.80
C HIS A 255 15.10 -3.02 10.05
N LEU A 256 14.87 -4.05 10.88
CA LEU A 256 15.82 -5.16 11.07
C LEU A 256 16.08 -5.92 9.77
N ILE A 257 15.04 -6.20 8.97
CA ILE A 257 15.19 -6.80 7.63
C ILE A 257 16.06 -5.89 6.75
N GLY A 258 15.76 -4.58 6.70
CA GLY A 258 16.54 -3.61 5.94
C GLY A 258 18.03 -3.58 6.34
N MET A 259 18.33 -3.52 7.64
CA MET A 259 19.71 -3.54 8.13
C MET A 259 20.44 -4.86 7.83
N ARG A 260 19.74 -6.00 7.91
CA ARG A 260 20.31 -7.31 7.55
C ARG A 260 20.62 -7.38 6.06
N LEU A 261 19.73 -6.86 5.20
CA LEU A 261 19.98 -6.78 3.75
C LEU A 261 21.18 -5.89 3.41
N GLU A 262 21.39 -4.79 4.12
CA GLU A 262 22.55 -3.91 3.92
C GLU A 262 23.88 -4.57 4.31
N ARG A 263 23.86 -5.44 5.33
CA ARG A 263 25.04 -6.15 5.83
C ARG A 263 25.29 -7.49 5.14
N ALA A 264 24.33 -8.01 4.39
CA ALA A 264 24.44 -9.30 3.74
C ALA A 264 25.54 -9.28 2.67
N GLU A 265 26.47 -10.21 2.76
CA GLU A 265 27.61 -10.40 1.86
C GLU A 265 27.44 -11.63 0.95
N SER A 266 26.42 -12.47 1.20
CA SER A 266 26.09 -13.65 0.39
C SER A 266 24.61 -13.70 -0.03
N ILE A 267 24.31 -14.45 -1.11
CA ILE A 267 22.92 -14.71 -1.54
C ILE A 267 22.14 -15.42 -0.43
N GLU A 268 22.79 -16.30 0.32
CA GLU A 268 22.21 -17.01 1.46
C GLU A 268 21.84 -16.05 2.60
N GLU A 269 22.69 -15.07 2.90
CA GLU A 269 22.40 -14.03 3.90
C GLU A 269 21.28 -13.09 3.45
N ILE A 270 21.21 -12.76 2.15
CA ILE A 270 20.09 -12.00 1.58
C ILE A 270 18.79 -12.81 1.72
N ALA A 271 18.83 -14.11 1.42
CA ALA A 271 17.69 -15.00 1.55
C ALA A 271 17.21 -15.09 3.01
N GLU A 272 18.13 -15.25 3.97
CA GLU A 272 17.87 -15.19 5.41
C GLU A 272 17.15 -13.92 5.81
N ALA A 273 17.70 -12.76 5.43
CA ALA A 273 17.12 -11.47 5.74
C ALA A 273 15.69 -11.34 5.20
N GLY A 274 15.43 -11.86 4.00
CA GLY A 274 14.13 -11.84 3.34
C GLY A 274 13.09 -12.84 3.88
N ARG A 275 13.44 -13.75 4.81
CA ARG A 275 12.48 -14.75 5.34
C ARG A 275 11.39 -14.14 6.22
N GLY A 276 11.73 -13.10 6.99
CA GLY A 276 10.78 -12.42 7.89
C GLY A 276 9.72 -11.57 7.18
N LEU A 277 9.83 -11.37 5.86
CA LEU A 277 8.95 -10.44 5.14
C LEU A 277 7.49 -10.90 5.11
N THR A 278 7.23 -12.19 4.88
CA THR A 278 5.86 -12.73 4.87
C THR A 278 5.21 -12.62 6.25
N GLU A 279 5.96 -12.85 7.33
CA GLU A 279 5.45 -12.73 8.70
C GLU A 279 5.17 -11.27 9.09
N LEU A 280 6.04 -10.35 8.68
CA LEU A 280 5.80 -8.91 8.79
C LEU A 280 4.49 -8.52 8.09
N VAL A 281 4.29 -8.98 6.85
CA VAL A 281 3.06 -8.73 6.08
C VAL A 281 1.84 -9.29 6.81
N ALA A 282 1.92 -10.51 7.33
CA ALA A 282 0.85 -11.13 8.08
C ALA A 282 0.48 -10.34 9.35
N THR A 283 1.50 -9.88 10.08
CA THR A 283 1.34 -9.10 11.32
C THR A 283 0.68 -7.75 11.04
N LEU A 284 1.21 -6.99 10.09
CA LEU A 284 0.68 -5.67 9.72
C LEU A 284 -0.74 -5.77 9.15
N HIS A 285 -1.01 -6.81 8.35
CA HIS A 285 -2.35 -7.06 7.84
C HIS A 285 -3.34 -7.38 8.96
N ALA A 286 -2.96 -8.23 9.93
CA ALA A 286 -3.80 -8.57 11.08
C ALA A 286 -4.08 -7.35 11.98
N GLN A 287 -3.12 -6.41 12.07
CA GLN A 287 -3.26 -5.14 12.78
C GLN A 287 -4.10 -4.09 12.04
N GLY A 288 -4.53 -4.38 10.80
CA GLY A 288 -5.38 -3.47 10.03
C GLY A 288 -4.62 -2.34 9.33
N ALA A 289 -3.33 -2.50 9.08
CA ALA A 289 -2.53 -1.53 8.34
C ALA A 289 -3.19 -1.17 6.99
N LYS A 290 -3.15 0.12 6.63
CA LYS A 290 -3.67 0.59 5.34
C LYS A 290 -2.89 -0.10 4.21
N MET A 291 -3.60 -0.74 3.27
CA MET A 291 -2.99 -1.52 2.20
C MET A 291 -1.92 -0.74 1.42
N SER A 292 -2.16 0.55 1.12
CA SER A 292 -1.20 1.39 0.39
C SER A 292 0.16 1.48 1.09
N TYR A 293 0.18 1.66 2.42
CA TYR A 293 1.43 1.72 3.19
C TYR A 293 2.11 0.36 3.31
N LEU A 294 1.31 -0.71 3.46
CA LEU A 294 1.84 -2.07 3.49
C LEU A 294 2.54 -2.42 2.17
N MET A 295 1.93 -2.09 1.03
CA MET A 295 2.50 -2.30 -0.29
C MET A 295 3.78 -1.49 -0.51
N GLU A 296 3.78 -0.22 -0.13
CA GLU A 296 4.96 0.66 -0.23
C GLU A 296 6.14 0.09 0.57
N LEU A 297 5.90 -0.33 1.82
CA LEU A 297 6.92 -0.93 2.67
C LEU A 297 7.47 -2.23 2.08
N VAL A 298 6.58 -3.13 1.66
CA VAL A 298 6.97 -4.44 1.09
C VAL A 298 7.75 -4.25 -0.20
N SER A 299 7.30 -3.36 -1.09
CA SER A 299 8.00 -3.12 -2.35
C SER A 299 9.37 -2.46 -2.14
N ALA A 300 9.52 -1.57 -1.15
CA ALA A 300 10.82 -1.02 -0.78
C ALA A 300 11.80 -2.11 -0.32
N LEU A 301 11.33 -3.07 0.49
CA LEU A 301 12.14 -4.20 0.94
C LEU A 301 12.45 -5.19 -0.20
N ASN A 302 11.46 -5.54 -1.02
CA ASN A 302 11.62 -6.40 -2.20
C ASN A 302 12.62 -5.81 -3.20
N SER A 303 12.46 -4.52 -3.53
CA SER A 303 13.35 -3.83 -4.48
C SER A 303 14.79 -3.83 -3.98
N ARG A 304 15.01 -3.57 -2.69
CA ARG A 304 16.34 -3.65 -2.08
C ARG A 304 16.91 -5.07 -2.13
N LEU A 305 16.12 -6.07 -1.78
CA LEU A 305 16.55 -7.47 -1.83
C LEU A 305 16.95 -7.88 -3.25
N MET A 306 16.14 -7.58 -4.26
CA MET A 306 16.43 -7.90 -5.65
C MET A 306 17.65 -7.11 -6.17
N ALA A 307 17.79 -5.84 -5.79
CA ALA A 307 18.95 -5.02 -6.13
C ALA A 307 20.24 -5.60 -5.54
N ARG A 308 20.22 -6.08 -4.28
CA ARG A 308 21.39 -6.72 -3.66
C ARG A 308 21.80 -8.01 -4.37
N VAL A 309 20.84 -8.86 -4.73
CA VAL A 309 21.11 -10.07 -5.54
C VAL A 309 21.75 -9.68 -6.88
N PHE A 310 21.22 -8.65 -7.53
CA PHE A 310 21.74 -8.15 -8.80
C PHE A 310 23.16 -7.62 -8.67
N GLU A 311 23.42 -6.75 -7.71
CA GLU A 311 24.73 -6.15 -7.45
C GLU A 311 25.80 -7.19 -7.07
N GLN A 312 25.39 -8.25 -6.37
CA GLN A 312 26.28 -9.33 -5.99
C GLN A 312 26.69 -10.22 -7.16
N LEU A 313 25.78 -10.46 -8.10
CA LEU A 313 26.04 -11.31 -9.27
C LEU A 313 26.66 -10.53 -10.44
N LEU A 314 26.40 -9.23 -10.56
CA LEU A 314 26.86 -8.43 -11.70
C LEU A 314 28.32 -7.98 -11.50
N PRO A 315 29.23 -8.27 -12.47
CA PRO A 315 30.60 -7.76 -12.45
C PRO A 315 30.64 -6.23 -12.33
N ARG A 316 31.48 -5.68 -11.45
CA ARG A 316 31.50 -4.25 -11.11
C ARG A 316 31.65 -3.32 -12.31
N GLU A 317 32.40 -3.76 -13.32
CA GLU A 317 32.67 -3.02 -14.55
C GLU A 317 31.39 -2.81 -15.39
N LEU A 318 30.41 -3.69 -15.24
CA LEU A 318 29.15 -3.69 -15.99
C LEU A 318 28.03 -2.90 -15.30
N HIS A 319 28.20 -2.45 -14.05
CA HIS A 319 27.16 -1.73 -13.29
C HIS A 319 26.68 -0.47 -14.01
N SER A 320 27.57 0.21 -14.72
CA SER A 320 27.24 1.41 -15.50
C SER A 320 26.59 1.12 -16.87
N LYS A 321 26.59 -0.14 -17.31
CA LYS A 321 26.20 -0.58 -18.66
C LYS A 321 24.92 -1.43 -18.67
N VAL A 322 24.35 -1.74 -17.49
CA VAL A 322 23.15 -2.56 -17.34
C VAL A 322 22.20 -1.91 -16.35
N CYS A 323 20.90 -1.92 -16.64
CA CYS A 323 19.84 -1.48 -15.75
C CYS A 323 18.87 -2.63 -15.50
N LEU A 324 18.64 -2.96 -14.23
CA LEU A 324 17.61 -3.93 -13.82
C LEU A 324 16.27 -3.22 -13.61
N LEU A 325 15.24 -3.77 -14.22
CA LEU A 325 13.86 -3.35 -14.07
C LEU A 325 13.05 -4.43 -13.35
N VAL A 326 12.11 -3.98 -12.51
CA VAL A 326 10.95 -4.77 -12.11
C VAL A 326 9.73 -4.30 -12.89
N LEU A 327 8.82 -5.22 -13.16
CA LEU A 327 7.68 -5.01 -14.04
C LEU A 327 6.37 -5.39 -13.34
N GLY A 328 5.24 -5.11 -13.99
CA GLY A 328 3.93 -5.57 -13.51
C GLY A 328 3.63 -5.11 -12.07
N SER A 329 3.16 -6.02 -11.20
CA SER A 329 2.78 -5.66 -9.83
C SER A 329 3.93 -5.18 -8.95
N GLU A 330 5.15 -5.65 -9.17
CA GLU A 330 6.33 -5.16 -8.45
C GLU A 330 6.77 -3.79 -8.99
N GLY A 331 6.67 -3.61 -10.30
CA GLY A 331 6.83 -2.32 -10.98
C GLY A 331 5.93 -1.21 -10.44
N ARG A 332 4.65 -1.55 -10.19
CA ARG A 332 3.66 -0.65 -9.56
C ARG A 332 3.81 -0.50 -8.04
N SER A 333 4.72 -1.23 -7.41
CA SER A 333 4.86 -1.27 -5.95
C SER A 333 3.57 -1.72 -5.24
N GLU A 334 2.88 -2.74 -5.80
CA GLU A 334 1.59 -3.26 -5.32
C GLU A 334 1.65 -4.74 -4.90
N GLN A 335 2.83 -5.36 -4.99
CA GLN A 335 3.04 -6.76 -4.65
C GLN A 335 3.26 -6.94 -3.14
N LEU A 336 2.48 -7.84 -2.53
CA LEU A 336 2.46 -8.06 -1.08
C LEU A 336 3.07 -9.38 -0.63
N LEU A 337 2.99 -10.40 -1.48
CA LEU A 337 3.58 -11.71 -1.25
C LEU A 337 4.47 -12.06 -2.45
N LYS A 338 5.42 -12.97 -2.25
CA LYS A 338 6.28 -13.48 -3.30
C LYS A 338 5.41 -14.35 -4.24
N THR A 339 5.02 -13.81 -5.39
CA THR A 339 4.15 -14.50 -6.35
C THR A 339 4.92 -14.93 -7.58
N ASP A 340 5.36 -14.01 -8.43
CA ASP A 340 6.13 -14.28 -9.64
C ASP A 340 7.29 -13.28 -9.70
N GLN A 341 8.38 -13.62 -10.38
CA GLN A 341 9.46 -12.68 -10.68
C GLN A 341 9.27 -12.08 -12.09
N ASP A 342 8.71 -10.88 -12.16
CA ASP A 342 8.59 -10.12 -13.41
C ASP A 342 9.72 -9.08 -13.50
N ASN A 343 10.75 -9.37 -14.30
CA ASN A 343 11.96 -8.55 -14.39
C ASN A 343 12.55 -8.48 -15.81
N ALA A 344 13.33 -7.42 -16.05
CA ALA A 344 13.97 -7.16 -17.33
C ALA A 344 15.32 -6.44 -17.18
N LEU A 345 16.15 -6.53 -18.21
CA LEU A 345 17.38 -5.75 -18.36
C LEU A 345 17.28 -4.77 -19.52
N ILE A 346 17.77 -3.56 -19.29
CA ILE A 346 18.21 -2.66 -20.36
C ILE A 346 19.71 -2.67 -20.39
N LEU A 347 20.27 -2.95 -21.56
CA LEU A 347 21.70 -2.98 -21.82
C LEU A 347 22.11 -1.69 -22.55
N ALA A 348 23.33 -1.21 -22.30
CA ALA A 348 23.93 -0.20 -23.17
C ALA A 348 24.06 -0.75 -24.60
N ASP A 349 23.82 0.09 -25.60
CA ASP A 349 23.77 -0.35 -27.01
C ASP A 349 25.11 -0.88 -27.53
N ASP A 350 26.22 -0.48 -26.92
CA ASP A 350 27.58 -0.88 -27.26
C ASP A 350 28.11 -2.07 -26.42
N LEU A 351 27.27 -2.64 -25.55
CA LEU A 351 27.70 -3.71 -24.64
C LEU A 351 27.80 -5.06 -25.36
N ASP A 352 29.02 -5.57 -25.52
CA ASP A 352 29.29 -6.97 -25.81
C ASP A 352 29.59 -7.72 -24.50
N TRP A 353 28.68 -8.61 -24.10
CA TRP A 353 28.79 -9.34 -22.85
C TRP A 353 28.53 -10.84 -23.05
N PRO A 354 29.58 -11.66 -23.30
CA PRO A 354 29.45 -13.10 -23.48
C PRO A 354 28.80 -13.83 -22.29
N GLY A 355 28.98 -13.32 -21.07
CA GLY A 355 28.42 -13.90 -19.83
C GLY A 355 26.97 -13.50 -19.52
N LEU A 356 26.28 -12.76 -20.39
CA LEU A 356 24.92 -12.25 -20.15
C LEU A 356 23.91 -13.39 -19.91
N GLU A 357 23.99 -14.48 -20.67
CA GLU A 357 23.07 -15.61 -20.54
C GLU A 357 23.24 -16.34 -19.20
N ASP A 358 24.49 -16.62 -18.82
CA ASP A 358 24.83 -17.25 -17.55
C ASP A 358 24.40 -16.38 -16.36
N PHE A 359 24.68 -15.06 -16.43
CA PHE A 359 24.22 -14.11 -15.42
C PHE A 359 22.70 -14.13 -15.27
N ALA A 360 21.97 -14.07 -16.40
CA ALA A 360 20.52 -14.04 -16.38
C ALA A 360 19.93 -15.33 -15.79
N ALA A 361 20.52 -16.49 -16.10
CA ALA A 361 20.14 -17.78 -15.51
C ALA A 361 20.42 -17.81 -13.99
N GLN A 362 21.60 -17.35 -13.56
CA GLN A 362 21.98 -17.28 -12.14
C GLN A 362 21.08 -16.34 -11.34
N PHE A 363 20.78 -15.16 -11.88
CA PHE A 363 19.90 -14.18 -11.24
C PHE A 363 18.48 -14.74 -11.05
N SER A 364 17.88 -15.32 -12.09
CA SER A 364 16.55 -15.93 -11.99
C SER A 364 16.53 -17.11 -11.01
N ALA A 365 17.60 -17.92 -10.96
CA ALA A 365 17.75 -19.02 -10.01
C ALA A 365 17.89 -18.51 -8.57
N ALA A 366 18.67 -17.46 -8.33
CA ALA A 366 18.80 -16.84 -7.02
C ALA A 366 17.44 -16.31 -6.53
N LEU A 367 16.68 -15.59 -7.35
CA LEU A 367 15.34 -15.14 -6.97
C LEU A 367 14.39 -16.31 -6.63
N ALA A 368 14.50 -17.44 -7.34
CA ALA A 368 13.73 -18.64 -7.02
C ALA A 368 14.12 -19.22 -5.64
N GLN A 369 15.41 -19.25 -5.30
CA GLN A 369 15.88 -19.66 -3.95
C GLN A 369 15.37 -18.72 -2.85
N LEU A 370 15.21 -17.43 -3.16
CA LEU A 370 14.65 -16.43 -2.24
C LEU A 370 13.11 -16.51 -2.11
N GLY A 371 12.47 -17.41 -2.86
CA GLY A 371 11.05 -17.70 -2.82
C GLY A 371 10.20 -16.95 -3.85
N TYR A 372 10.80 -16.35 -4.88
CA TYR A 372 10.08 -15.78 -6.03
C TYR A 372 10.07 -16.82 -7.17
N PRO A 373 8.99 -17.61 -7.32
CA PRO A 373 8.97 -18.66 -8.31
C PRO A 373 8.99 -18.10 -9.75
N PRO A 374 9.43 -18.89 -10.73
CA PRO A 374 9.50 -18.47 -12.13
C PRO A 374 8.15 -17.99 -12.65
N CYS A 375 8.15 -16.88 -13.40
CA CYS A 375 6.93 -16.35 -14.01
C CYS A 375 6.39 -17.32 -15.08
N PRO A 376 5.12 -17.76 -15.00
CA PRO A 376 4.51 -18.62 -16.02
C PRO A 376 4.51 -17.99 -17.42
N GLY A 377 4.42 -16.65 -17.49
CA GLY A 377 4.49 -15.87 -18.73
C GLY A 377 5.92 -15.64 -19.25
N LYS A 378 6.95 -16.19 -18.58
CA LYS A 378 8.37 -16.04 -18.94
C LYS A 378 8.83 -14.57 -19.05
N VAL A 379 8.28 -13.71 -18.19
CA VAL A 379 8.65 -12.29 -18.05
C VAL A 379 9.89 -12.17 -17.14
N MET A 380 11.01 -12.69 -17.61
CA MET A 380 12.21 -12.85 -16.79
C MET A 380 13.47 -12.54 -17.60
N VAL A 381 14.51 -12.07 -16.92
CA VAL A 381 15.82 -11.78 -17.55
C VAL A 381 16.43 -12.99 -18.25
N ASN A 382 16.16 -14.22 -17.80
CA ASN A 382 16.63 -15.45 -18.44
C ASN A 382 15.93 -15.74 -19.79
N ASN A 383 14.88 -15.01 -20.13
CA ASN A 383 14.29 -14.97 -21.47
C ASN A 383 14.93 -13.82 -22.28
N PRO A 384 15.57 -14.09 -23.43
CA PRO A 384 16.19 -13.05 -24.28
C PRO A 384 15.26 -11.90 -24.62
N LYS A 385 13.94 -12.16 -24.66
CA LYS A 385 12.93 -11.14 -24.91
C LYS A 385 12.98 -10.00 -23.89
N TRP A 386 13.40 -10.25 -22.65
CA TRP A 386 13.39 -9.27 -21.56
C TRP A 386 14.78 -8.74 -21.19
N ARG A 387 15.79 -8.95 -22.04
CA ARG A 387 17.15 -8.41 -21.84
C ARG A 387 17.72 -7.81 -23.12
N LEU A 388 17.30 -6.60 -23.45
CA LEU A 388 17.62 -5.96 -24.74
C LEU A 388 18.50 -4.72 -24.57
N PRO A 389 19.27 -4.36 -25.60
CA PRO A 389 19.81 -3.01 -25.76
C PRO A 389 18.73 -1.94 -25.68
N GLN A 390 19.08 -0.75 -25.17
CA GLN A 390 18.18 0.40 -25.04
C GLN A 390 17.46 0.74 -26.36
N ARG A 391 18.21 0.77 -27.48
CA ARG A 391 17.64 1.02 -28.79
C ARG A 391 16.60 -0.04 -29.19
N ALA A 392 16.90 -1.31 -28.95
CA ALA A 392 15.99 -2.42 -29.29
C ALA A 392 14.70 -2.40 -28.44
N TRP A 393 14.78 -1.94 -27.18
CA TRP A 393 13.60 -1.66 -26.36
C TRP A 393 12.71 -0.59 -26.98
N ARG A 394 13.29 0.53 -27.42
CA ARG A 394 12.54 1.61 -28.07
C ARG A 394 11.89 1.17 -29.38
N GLU A 395 12.63 0.45 -30.22
CA GLU A 395 12.10 -0.12 -31.47
C GLU A 395 10.95 -1.10 -31.23
N ARG A 396 11.02 -1.91 -30.15
CA ARG A 396 9.90 -2.77 -29.77
C ARG A 396 8.65 -1.97 -29.42
N LEU A 397 8.78 -0.89 -28.66
CA LEU A 397 7.64 -0.05 -28.26
C LEU A 397 7.01 0.65 -29.48
N ILE A 398 7.83 1.08 -30.44
CA ILE A 398 7.33 1.64 -31.71
C ILE A 398 6.52 0.59 -32.47
N ARG A 399 7.07 -0.62 -32.66
CA ARG A 399 6.34 -1.71 -33.36
C ARG A 399 5.03 -2.11 -32.67
N ALA A 400 5.01 -2.12 -31.34
CA ALA A 400 3.79 -2.41 -30.59
C ALA A 400 2.69 -1.35 -30.80
N ALA A 401 3.04 -0.15 -31.26
CA ALA A 401 2.07 0.88 -31.62
C ALA A 401 1.43 0.66 -33.00
N ASP A 402 2.09 -0.11 -33.88
CA ASP A 402 1.67 -0.37 -35.25
C ASP A 402 0.91 -1.70 -35.40
N ASP A 403 1.27 -2.71 -34.59
CA ASP A 403 0.67 -4.04 -34.60
C ASP A 403 -0.08 -4.31 -33.28
N TYR A 404 -1.42 -4.28 -33.35
CA TYR A 404 -2.32 -4.43 -32.20
C TYR A 404 -2.51 -5.89 -31.76
N ASP A 405 -1.50 -6.75 -31.95
CA ASP A 405 -1.53 -8.12 -31.48
C ASP A 405 -1.79 -8.22 -29.96
N SER A 406 -2.58 -9.21 -29.55
CA SER A 406 -2.99 -9.37 -28.14
C SER A 406 -1.81 -9.66 -27.22
N ASN A 407 -0.78 -10.37 -27.68
CA ASN A 407 0.42 -10.61 -26.88
C ASN A 407 1.27 -9.34 -26.78
N ALA A 408 1.38 -8.57 -27.87
CA ALA A 408 2.07 -7.28 -27.86
C ALA A 408 1.42 -6.29 -26.87
N MET A 409 0.09 -6.26 -26.79
CA MET A 409 -0.63 -5.40 -25.83
C MET A 409 -0.42 -5.82 -24.37
N LEU A 410 -0.38 -7.12 -24.09
CA LEU A 410 -0.07 -7.63 -22.76
C LEU A 410 1.35 -7.24 -22.34
N GLU A 411 2.32 -7.41 -23.23
CA GLU A 411 3.72 -7.06 -22.98
C GLU A 411 3.92 -5.56 -22.81
N LEU A 412 3.20 -4.77 -23.60
CA LEU A 412 3.17 -3.32 -23.43
C LEU A 412 2.59 -2.95 -22.05
N ALA A 413 1.51 -3.59 -21.62
CA ALA A 413 0.89 -3.33 -20.32
C ALA A 413 1.84 -3.66 -19.15
N ILE A 414 2.64 -4.71 -19.28
CA ILE A 414 3.70 -5.09 -18.34
C ILE A 414 4.84 -4.06 -18.36
N THR A 415 5.25 -3.62 -19.56
CA THR A 415 6.37 -2.68 -19.76
C THR A 415 6.03 -1.25 -19.32
N VAL A 416 4.79 -0.81 -19.46
CA VAL A 416 4.29 0.51 -18.99
C VAL A 416 4.41 0.66 -17.47
N ASP A 417 4.43 -0.45 -16.74
CA ASP A 417 4.64 -0.45 -15.29
C ASP A 417 6.11 -0.65 -14.89
N ALA A 418 7.05 -0.61 -15.84
CA ALA A 418 8.46 -0.83 -15.56
C ALA A 418 9.03 0.22 -14.62
N ARG A 419 9.85 -0.23 -13.66
CA ARG A 419 10.56 0.62 -12.72
C ARG A 419 12.00 0.15 -12.54
N PRO A 420 13.00 1.04 -12.71
CA PRO A 420 14.40 0.70 -12.45
C PRO A 420 14.64 0.50 -10.95
N ILE A 421 15.38 -0.55 -10.60
CA ILE A 421 15.72 -0.87 -9.19
C ILE A 421 17.20 -1.04 -8.91
N ALA A 422 18.04 -1.29 -9.92
CA ALA A 422 19.49 -1.43 -9.77
C ALA A 422 20.24 -1.19 -11.09
N GLY A 423 21.55 -0.93 -11.00
CA GLY A 423 22.39 -0.60 -12.15
C GLY A 423 22.22 0.85 -12.62
N ASN A 424 22.49 1.11 -13.90
CA ASN A 424 22.42 2.46 -14.48
C ASN A 424 20.98 2.85 -14.89
N ALA A 425 20.25 3.49 -13.99
CA ALA A 425 18.90 3.97 -14.25
C ALA A 425 18.78 4.94 -15.46
N GLY A 426 19.86 5.63 -15.85
CA GLY A 426 19.88 6.50 -17.03
C GLY A 426 19.65 5.74 -18.34
N LEU A 427 19.87 4.41 -18.36
CA LEU A 427 19.51 3.59 -19.52
C LEU A 427 17.99 3.46 -19.70
N PHE A 428 17.19 3.65 -18.66
CA PHE A 428 15.73 3.58 -18.73
C PHE A 428 15.09 4.86 -19.26
N GLU A 429 15.69 6.03 -19.07
CA GLU A 429 15.07 7.33 -19.40
C GLU A 429 14.56 7.40 -20.86
N PRO A 430 15.34 7.04 -21.91
CA PRO A 430 14.85 7.09 -23.29
C PRO A 430 13.78 6.03 -23.59
N VAL A 431 13.74 4.93 -22.84
CA VAL A 431 12.69 3.90 -22.93
C VAL A 431 11.41 4.43 -22.29
N ALA A 432 11.50 5.07 -21.13
CA ALA A 432 10.38 5.71 -20.46
C ALA A 432 9.76 6.80 -21.36
N GLU A 433 10.57 7.68 -21.96
CA GLU A 433 10.09 8.68 -22.93
C GLU A 433 9.35 8.05 -24.11
N GLN A 434 9.86 6.91 -24.62
CA GLN A 434 9.19 6.18 -25.69
C GLN A 434 7.85 5.61 -25.22
N ILE A 435 7.77 5.02 -24.02
CA ILE A 435 6.51 4.55 -23.41
C ILE A 435 5.52 5.72 -23.34
N HIS A 436 5.95 6.86 -22.81
CA HIS A 436 5.14 8.06 -22.68
C HIS A 436 4.55 8.55 -24.00
N SER A 437 5.33 8.50 -25.07
CA SER A 437 4.89 8.94 -26.39
C SER A 437 3.70 8.13 -26.93
N LEU A 438 3.54 6.87 -26.50
CA LEU A 438 2.46 5.97 -26.92
C LEU A 438 1.08 6.49 -26.53
N GLY A 439 0.98 7.24 -25.43
CA GLY A 439 -0.26 7.85 -24.96
C GLY A 439 -0.92 8.80 -25.97
N ARG A 440 -0.15 9.32 -26.94
CA ARG A 440 -0.62 10.24 -27.99
C ARG A 440 -1.33 9.53 -29.15
N ASN A 441 -1.22 8.20 -29.25
CA ASN A 441 -1.87 7.43 -30.30
C ASN A 441 -3.25 6.94 -29.81
N ASP A 442 -4.31 7.64 -30.21
CA ASP A 442 -5.69 7.32 -29.80
C ASP A 442 -6.14 5.90 -30.21
N ALA A 443 -5.71 5.41 -31.39
CA ALA A 443 -6.05 4.07 -31.86
C ALA A 443 -5.41 3.00 -30.98
N LEU A 444 -4.12 3.16 -30.65
CA LEU A 444 -3.43 2.31 -29.69
C LEU A 444 -4.09 2.38 -28.32
N MET A 445 -4.41 3.58 -27.81
CA MET A 445 -5.02 3.74 -26.50
C MET A 445 -6.40 3.07 -26.39
N ARG A 446 -7.18 3.04 -27.48
CA ARG A 446 -8.42 2.25 -27.54
C ARG A 446 -8.15 0.76 -27.35
N GLN A 447 -7.21 0.20 -28.10
CA GLN A 447 -6.85 -1.23 -28.00
C GLN A 447 -6.22 -1.57 -26.65
N PHE A 448 -5.42 -0.65 -26.12
CA PHE A 448 -4.77 -0.78 -24.82
C PHE A 448 -5.78 -0.73 -23.67
N ALA A 449 -6.85 0.06 -23.77
CA ALA A 449 -7.89 0.11 -22.74
C ALA A 449 -8.86 -1.09 -22.78
N ALA A 450 -9.10 -1.66 -23.96
CA ALA A 450 -10.11 -2.71 -24.19
C ALA A 450 -10.02 -3.92 -23.22
N PRO A 451 -8.83 -4.45 -22.87
CA PRO A 451 -8.73 -5.57 -21.93
C PRO A 451 -9.39 -5.33 -20.57
N ALA A 452 -9.50 -4.08 -20.10
CA ALA A 452 -10.20 -3.76 -18.85
C ALA A 452 -11.68 -4.18 -18.87
N LEU A 453 -12.27 -4.32 -20.07
CA LEU A 453 -13.65 -4.76 -20.27
C LEU A 453 -13.81 -6.27 -20.43
N ASN A 454 -12.76 -6.97 -20.88
CA ASN A 454 -12.81 -8.38 -21.32
C ASN A 454 -13.23 -9.37 -20.23
N PHE A 455 -12.93 -9.08 -18.96
CA PHE A 455 -13.40 -9.92 -17.87
C PHE A 455 -14.77 -9.48 -17.41
N HIS A 456 -15.76 -10.37 -17.53
CA HIS A 456 -17.06 -10.15 -16.91
C HIS A 456 -16.86 -9.93 -15.42
N THR A 457 -17.40 -8.81 -14.92
CA THR A 457 -17.46 -8.59 -13.49
C THR A 457 -18.27 -9.75 -12.91
N PRO A 458 -17.78 -10.43 -11.87
CA PRO A 458 -18.39 -11.61 -11.29
C PRO A 458 -19.62 -11.22 -10.46
N LEU A 459 -20.53 -10.48 -11.06
CA LEU A 459 -21.83 -10.12 -10.56
C LEU A 459 -22.85 -10.75 -11.51
N THR A 460 -23.85 -11.41 -10.95
CA THR A 460 -25.04 -11.76 -11.74
C THR A 460 -25.78 -10.48 -12.13
N LEU A 461 -26.71 -10.57 -13.09
CA LEU A 461 -27.68 -9.50 -13.41
C LEU A 461 -28.40 -8.95 -12.17
N PHE A 462 -28.39 -9.69 -11.05
CA PHE A 462 -29.01 -9.36 -9.76
C PHE A 462 -28.00 -8.99 -8.65
N GLY A 463 -26.75 -8.67 -9.00
CA GLY A 463 -25.73 -8.20 -8.05
C GLY A 463 -25.21 -9.23 -7.05
N LYS A 464 -25.51 -10.53 -7.21
CA LYS A 464 -24.87 -11.60 -6.44
C LYS A 464 -23.48 -11.88 -7.00
N VAL A 465 -22.51 -12.10 -6.13
CA VAL A 465 -21.17 -12.50 -6.57
C VAL A 465 -21.23 -13.87 -7.23
N LYS A 466 -20.90 -13.95 -8.52
CA LYS A 466 -20.81 -15.18 -9.28
C LYS A 466 -19.49 -15.86 -8.93
N THR A 467 -19.56 -17.10 -8.48
CA THR A 467 -18.40 -17.96 -8.21
C THR A 467 -18.41 -19.14 -9.17
N ASP A 468 -17.24 -19.59 -9.61
CA ASP A 468 -17.09 -20.89 -10.26
C ASP A 468 -16.91 -22.00 -9.19
N GLU A 469 -16.60 -23.23 -9.60
CA GLU A 469 -16.31 -24.35 -8.69
C GLU A 469 -15.06 -24.11 -7.81
N HIS A 470 -14.19 -23.18 -8.20
CA HIS A 470 -12.95 -22.84 -7.52
C HIS A 470 -13.03 -21.54 -6.69
N GLY A 471 -14.14 -20.80 -6.77
CA GLY A 471 -14.41 -19.57 -6.01
C GLY A 471 -14.55 -18.34 -6.91
N LEU A 472 -14.09 -17.19 -6.43
CA LEU A 472 -14.03 -15.96 -7.22
C LEU A 472 -12.58 -15.60 -7.53
N ASP A 473 -12.19 -15.54 -8.81
CA ASP A 473 -10.93 -14.90 -9.23
C ASP A 473 -11.01 -13.38 -9.03
N ILE A 474 -10.54 -12.92 -7.87
CA ILE A 474 -10.57 -11.51 -7.47
C ILE A 474 -9.64 -10.64 -8.30
N LYS A 475 -8.61 -11.25 -8.90
CA LYS A 475 -7.65 -10.55 -9.77
C LYS A 475 -8.34 -10.20 -11.08
N LYS A 476 -8.93 -11.18 -11.77
CA LYS A 476 -9.64 -10.95 -13.04
C LYS A 476 -10.91 -10.12 -12.85
N GLY A 477 -11.70 -10.43 -11.82
CA GLY A 477 -13.01 -9.81 -11.61
C GLY A 477 -12.98 -8.41 -10.99
N GLY A 478 -11.91 -8.02 -10.29
CA GLY A 478 -11.86 -6.76 -9.53
C GLY A 478 -10.59 -5.94 -9.72
N ILE A 479 -9.42 -6.52 -9.43
CA ILE A 479 -8.14 -5.79 -9.43
C ILE A 479 -7.76 -5.36 -10.86
N PHE A 480 -7.81 -6.30 -11.81
CA PHE A 480 -7.31 -6.08 -13.16
C PHE A 480 -8.05 -4.98 -13.92
N PRO A 481 -9.40 -4.90 -13.94
CA PRO A 481 -10.11 -3.81 -14.59
C PRO A 481 -9.72 -2.41 -14.07
N ILE A 482 -9.58 -2.27 -12.74
CA ILE A 482 -9.17 -1.00 -12.13
C ILE A 482 -7.73 -0.65 -12.53
N VAL A 483 -6.80 -1.60 -12.37
CA VAL A 483 -5.38 -1.39 -12.68
C VAL A 483 -5.19 -1.06 -14.16
N GLN A 484 -5.80 -1.83 -15.06
CA GLN A 484 -5.69 -1.62 -16.51
C GLN A 484 -6.33 -0.30 -16.94
N GLY A 485 -7.51 0.04 -16.40
CA GLY A 485 -8.18 1.30 -16.71
C GLY A 485 -7.39 2.52 -16.25
N LEU A 486 -6.90 2.51 -15.01
CA LEU A 486 -6.04 3.58 -14.49
C LEU A 486 -4.72 3.69 -15.27
N ARG A 487 -4.14 2.55 -15.68
CA ARG A 487 -2.94 2.52 -16.54
C ARG A 487 -3.20 3.19 -17.89
N ALA A 488 -4.30 2.85 -18.56
CA ALA A 488 -4.65 3.42 -19.86
C ALA A 488 -4.95 4.92 -19.76
N LEU A 489 -5.71 5.35 -18.74
CA LEU A 489 -5.99 6.76 -18.50
C LEU A 489 -4.71 7.56 -18.20
N ALA A 490 -3.83 7.03 -17.32
CA ALA A 490 -2.57 7.67 -16.98
C ALA A 490 -1.67 7.83 -18.20
N LEU A 491 -1.49 6.76 -18.98
CA LEU A 491 -0.66 6.77 -20.18
C LEU A 491 -1.19 7.78 -21.21
N LYS A 492 -2.50 7.78 -21.49
CA LYS A 492 -3.15 8.76 -22.37
C LYS A 492 -2.97 10.21 -21.90
N SER A 493 -2.90 10.41 -20.60
CA SER A 493 -2.75 11.74 -19.98
C SER A 493 -1.28 12.16 -19.80
N GLY A 494 -0.32 11.37 -20.28
CA GLY A 494 1.11 11.66 -20.14
C GLY A 494 1.66 11.47 -18.72
N ILE A 495 0.96 10.77 -17.84
CA ILE A 495 1.35 10.54 -16.44
C ILE A 495 2.32 9.35 -16.35
N ALA A 496 3.50 9.56 -15.75
CA ALA A 496 4.60 8.59 -15.64
C ALA A 496 4.43 7.57 -14.52
N GLU A 497 3.60 7.92 -13.55
CA GLU A 497 3.39 7.12 -12.36
C GLU A 497 2.94 5.70 -12.71
N THR A 498 3.49 4.70 -12.02
CA THR A 498 3.16 3.29 -12.23
C THR A 498 2.14 2.80 -11.21
N ASN A 499 2.18 3.28 -9.98
CA ASN A 499 1.29 2.85 -8.90
C ASN A 499 -0.16 3.25 -9.17
N SER A 500 -1.10 2.31 -9.11
CA SER A 500 -2.51 2.58 -9.43
C SER A 500 -3.17 3.56 -8.46
N PHE A 501 -2.80 3.57 -7.18
CA PHE A 501 -3.35 4.54 -6.23
C PHE A 501 -2.89 5.96 -6.58
N ARG A 502 -1.60 6.14 -6.86
CA ARG A 502 -1.04 7.44 -7.26
C ARG A 502 -1.51 7.88 -8.64
N ARG A 503 -1.68 6.96 -9.60
CA ARG A 503 -2.33 7.25 -10.89
C ARG A 503 -3.71 7.87 -10.70
N ALA A 504 -4.53 7.31 -9.81
CA ALA A 504 -5.87 7.86 -9.54
C ALA A 504 -5.81 9.30 -9.00
N GLU A 505 -4.86 9.60 -8.10
CA GLU A 505 -4.65 10.96 -7.57
C GLU A 505 -4.21 11.94 -8.66
N LEU A 506 -3.19 11.57 -9.46
CA LEU A 506 -2.68 12.41 -10.54
C LEU A 506 -3.70 12.61 -11.67
N LEU A 507 -4.58 11.64 -11.89
CA LEU A 507 -5.69 11.77 -12.84
C LEU A 507 -6.77 12.74 -12.36
N VAL A 508 -6.92 12.94 -11.05
CA VAL A 508 -7.76 14.02 -10.49
C VAL A 508 -7.09 15.36 -10.72
N ASP A 509 -5.80 15.47 -10.42
CA ASP A 509 -5.02 16.71 -10.62
C ASP A 509 -5.02 17.13 -12.10
N ALA A 510 -5.01 16.16 -13.02
CA ALA A 510 -5.13 16.39 -14.47
C ALA A 510 -6.58 16.65 -14.96
N GLY A 511 -7.58 16.63 -14.07
CA GLY A 511 -9.00 16.83 -14.42
C GLY A 511 -9.64 15.69 -15.22
N VAL A 512 -9.00 14.52 -15.29
CA VAL A 512 -9.47 13.35 -16.06
C VAL A 512 -10.49 12.54 -15.27
N LEU A 513 -10.25 12.36 -13.97
CA LEU A 513 -11.18 11.70 -13.03
C LEU A 513 -11.78 12.70 -12.04
N HIS A 514 -13.05 12.50 -11.69
CA HIS A 514 -13.65 13.24 -10.60
C HIS A 514 -13.10 12.73 -9.25
N PRO A 515 -12.88 13.60 -8.23
CA PRO A 515 -12.34 13.18 -6.93
C PRO A 515 -13.10 12.02 -6.26
N SER A 516 -14.44 11.97 -6.42
CA SER A 516 -15.24 10.86 -5.89
C SER A 516 -14.91 9.54 -6.57
N ASP A 517 -14.77 9.55 -7.90
CA ASP A 517 -14.56 8.34 -8.69
C ASP A 517 -13.16 7.77 -8.41
N ALA A 518 -12.15 8.65 -8.30
CA ALA A 518 -10.80 8.27 -7.90
C ALA A 518 -10.77 7.66 -6.49
N SER A 519 -11.47 8.28 -5.53
CA SER A 519 -11.62 7.75 -4.18
C SER A 519 -12.31 6.38 -4.18
N ASP A 520 -13.37 6.21 -4.96
CA ASP A 520 -14.13 4.96 -5.04
C ASP A 520 -13.28 3.83 -5.63
N VAL A 521 -12.56 4.05 -6.74
CA VAL A 521 -11.69 3.02 -7.34
C VAL A 521 -10.51 2.66 -6.44
N GLN A 522 -9.91 3.63 -5.74
CA GLN A 522 -8.84 3.36 -4.75
C GLN A 522 -9.37 2.52 -3.58
N GLN A 523 -10.58 2.79 -3.10
CA GLN A 523 -11.21 2.02 -2.03
C GLN A 523 -11.56 0.60 -2.49
N ALA A 524 -12.15 0.45 -3.67
CA ALA A 524 -12.44 -0.85 -4.26
C ALA A 524 -11.15 -1.68 -4.43
N LEU A 525 -10.09 -1.09 -4.97
CA LEU A 525 -8.78 -1.73 -5.11
C LEU A 525 -8.22 -2.18 -3.75
N SER A 526 -8.32 -1.33 -2.72
CA SER A 526 -7.92 -1.68 -1.34
C SER A 526 -8.70 -2.87 -0.79
N VAL A 527 -10.01 -2.93 -1.02
CA VAL A 527 -10.87 -4.05 -0.59
C VAL A 527 -10.41 -5.34 -1.27
N PHE A 528 -10.22 -5.34 -2.59
CA PHE A 528 -9.79 -6.52 -3.32
C PHE A 528 -8.41 -7.01 -2.84
N MET A 529 -7.44 -6.10 -2.71
CA MET A 529 -6.10 -6.45 -2.23
C MET A 529 -6.12 -7.01 -0.81
N ARG A 530 -6.95 -6.45 0.08
CA ARG A 530 -7.11 -6.92 1.46
C ARG A 530 -7.70 -8.33 1.51
N LEU A 531 -8.77 -8.59 0.75
CA LEU A 531 -9.41 -9.91 0.70
C LEU A 531 -8.50 -10.96 0.09
N ARG A 532 -7.81 -10.60 -1.01
CA ARG A 532 -6.80 -11.46 -1.65
C ARG A 532 -5.68 -11.82 -0.69
N LEU A 533 -5.09 -10.83 -0.02
CA LEU A 533 -3.99 -11.06 0.93
C LEU A 533 -4.43 -11.94 2.09
N GLY A 534 -5.61 -11.68 2.67
CA GLY A 534 -6.15 -12.47 3.78
C GLY A 534 -6.33 -13.95 3.42
N ASP A 535 -6.84 -14.25 2.21
CA ASP A 535 -6.98 -15.63 1.73
C ASP A 535 -5.61 -16.28 1.48
N GLN A 536 -4.70 -15.58 0.83
CA GLN A 536 -3.35 -16.08 0.55
C GLN A 536 -2.58 -16.40 1.84
N LEU A 537 -2.66 -15.53 2.85
CA LEU A 537 -2.05 -15.77 4.17
C LEU A 537 -2.70 -16.95 4.92
N ARG A 538 -4.01 -17.17 4.74
CA ARG A 538 -4.70 -18.36 5.29
C ARG A 538 -4.19 -19.64 4.63
N ARG A 539 -4.08 -19.67 3.30
CA ARG A 539 -3.55 -20.81 2.53
C ARG A 539 -2.10 -21.12 2.88
N LEU A 540 -1.24 -20.11 2.99
CA LEU A 540 0.15 -20.27 3.41
C LEU A 540 0.27 -20.94 4.78
N ARG A 541 -0.55 -20.52 5.76
CA ARG A 541 -0.60 -21.16 7.09
C ARG A 541 -1.06 -22.62 7.05
N GLN A 542 -1.79 -23.02 6.01
CA GLN A 542 -2.26 -24.38 5.79
C GLN A 542 -1.33 -25.20 4.87
N GLY A 543 -0.19 -24.64 4.47
CA GLY A 543 0.73 -25.29 3.53
C GLY A 543 0.18 -25.43 2.10
N GLN A 544 -0.83 -24.63 1.74
CA GLN A 544 -1.48 -24.67 0.43
C GLN A 544 -0.87 -23.64 -0.53
N ALA A 545 -0.90 -23.95 -1.83
CA ALA A 545 -0.52 -23.00 -2.87
C ALA A 545 -1.43 -21.76 -2.86
N ILE A 546 -0.82 -20.59 -3.00
CA ILE A 546 -1.55 -19.32 -3.15
C ILE A 546 -2.06 -19.18 -4.58
N ASP A 547 -3.27 -18.63 -4.73
CA ASP A 547 -3.83 -18.26 -6.03
C ASP A 547 -4.59 -16.92 -5.91
N ASN A 548 -5.43 -16.60 -6.89
CA ASN A 548 -6.29 -15.41 -6.88
C ASN A 548 -7.76 -15.73 -6.55
N HIS A 549 -8.09 -16.99 -6.22
CA HIS A 549 -9.46 -17.42 -5.96
C HIS A 549 -9.79 -17.26 -4.47
N ILE A 550 -10.84 -16.50 -4.19
CA ILE A 550 -11.40 -16.37 -2.84
C ILE A 550 -12.69 -17.18 -2.72
N ASP A 551 -12.83 -17.91 -1.61
CA ASP A 551 -14.10 -18.54 -1.26
C ASP A 551 -15.04 -17.50 -0.64
N VAL A 552 -15.98 -17.00 -1.46
CA VAL A 552 -16.96 -16.00 -1.05
C VAL A 552 -17.88 -16.53 0.05
N ARG A 553 -18.14 -17.84 0.14
CA ARG A 553 -19.02 -18.42 1.16
C ARG A 553 -18.35 -18.42 2.53
N ALA A 554 -17.04 -18.62 2.57
CA ALA A 554 -16.23 -18.57 3.78
C ALA A 554 -16.00 -17.13 4.30
N LEU A 555 -16.25 -16.10 3.47
CA LEU A 555 -16.15 -14.71 3.92
C LEU A 555 -17.20 -14.38 4.97
N ARG A 556 -16.85 -13.49 5.90
CA ARG A 556 -17.82 -12.89 6.84
C ARG A 556 -18.84 -12.06 6.07
N THR A 557 -20.04 -11.90 6.61
CA THR A 557 -21.13 -11.12 5.98
C THR A 557 -20.66 -9.73 5.53
N LEU A 558 -19.98 -8.99 6.40
CA LEU A 558 -19.45 -7.66 6.09
C LEU A 558 -18.42 -7.68 4.94
N ASP A 559 -17.56 -8.69 4.88
CA ASP A 559 -16.55 -8.80 3.82
C ASP A 559 -17.21 -9.15 2.47
N ARG A 560 -18.32 -9.90 2.48
CA ARG A 560 -19.12 -10.15 1.28
C ARG A 560 -19.82 -8.88 0.78
N GLU A 561 -20.36 -8.07 1.68
CA GLU A 561 -20.99 -6.79 1.33
C GLU A 561 -19.97 -5.81 0.73
N LEU A 562 -18.80 -5.67 1.37
CA LEU A 562 -17.71 -4.84 0.86
C LEU A 562 -17.21 -5.32 -0.51
N LEU A 563 -17.10 -6.63 -0.71
CA LEU A 563 -16.74 -7.22 -2.00
C LEU A 563 -17.78 -6.86 -3.06
N ARG A 564 -19.07 -7.01 -2.77
CA ARG A 564 -20.17 -6.67 -3.69
C ARG A 564 -20.12 -5.19 -4.07
N ASP A 565 -19.95 -4.30 -3.10
CA ASP A 565 -19.90 -2.85 -3.36
C ASP A 565 -18.65 -2.46 -4.17
N ALA A 566 -17.50 -3.06 -3.86
CA ALA A 566 -16.28 -2.86 -4.67
C ALA A 566 -16.45 -3.33 -6.12
N LEU A 567 -17.14 -4.45 -6.36
CA LEU A 567 -17.44 -4.94 -7.71
C LEU A 567 -18.42 -4.02 -8.47
N ARG A 568 -19.31 -3.31 -7.77
CA ARG A 568 -20.16 -2.28 -8.41
C ARG A 568 -19.35 -1.09 -8.88
N ILE A 569 -18.38 -0.65 -8.09
CA ILE A 569 -17.44 0.40 -8.50
C ILE A 569 -16.65 -0.04 -9.74
N VAL A 570 -16.27 -1.31 -9.83
CA VAL A 570 -15.62 -1.85 -11.04
C VAL A 570 -16.52 -1.71 -12.26
N ASN A 571 -17.82 -2.04 -12.16
CA ASN A 571 -18.76 -1.85 -13.27
C ASN A 571 -18.85 -0.37 -13.70
N GLN A 572 -19.07 0.53 -12.74
CA GLN A 572 -19.18 1.97 -13.03
C GLN A 572 -17.89 2.52 -13.68
N PHE A 573 -16.73 2.06 -13.21
CA PHE A 573 -15.46 2.46 -13.79
C PHE A 573 -15.29 1.91 -15.22
N LYS A 574 -15.68 0.65 -15.46
CA LYS A 574 -15.69 0.05 -16.79
C LYS A 574 -16.61 0.79 -17.76
N ASP A 575 -17.79 1.21 -17.31
CA ASP A 575 -18.72 2.00 -18.12
C ASP A 575 -18.09 3.35 -18.52
N SER A 576 -17.45 4.04 -17.57
CA SER A 576 -16.73 5.28 -17.86
C SER A 576 -15.56 5.08 -18.84
N LEU A 577 -14.81 3.98 -18.72
CA LEU A 577 -13.75 3.64 -19.69
C LEU A 577 -14.33 3.37 -21.07
N SER A 578 -15.46 2.67 -21.15
CA SER A 578 -16.14 2.37 -22.41
C SER A 578 -16.54 3.64 -23.15
N GLU A 579 -17.11 4.62 -22.44
CA GLU A 579 -17.45 5.93 -23.01
C GLU A 579 -16.21 6.71 -23.46
N ARG A 580 -15.19 6.81 -22.60
CA ARG A 580 -13.99 7.63 -22.86
C ARG A 580 -13.12 7.10 -24.01
N PHE A 581 -12.98 5.78 -24.11
CA PHE A 581 -12.22 5.13 -25.18
C PHE A 581 -13.11 4.67 -26.36
N LYS A 582 -14.42 4.97 -26.30
CA LYS A 582 -15.45 4.61 -27.29
C LYS A 582 -15.56 3.10 -27.55
N LEU A 583 -15.34 2.25 -26.54
CA LEU A 583 -15.16 0.80 -26.68
C LEU A 583 -16.45 0.04 -27.06
N SER A 584 -17.60 0.71 -27.08
CA SER A 584 -18.86 0.18 -27.62
C SER A 584 -18.68 -0.20 -29.09
N GLY A 585 -18.66 -1.51 -29.38
CA GLY A 585 -18.53 -2.08 -30.72
C GLY A 585 -17.27 -2.94 -30.97
N LEU A 586 -16.46 -3.21 -29.93
CA LEU A 586 -15.40 -4.23 -29.96
C LEU A 586 -15.92 -5.61 -29.54
#